data_AF-A0A945RZ25-F1
#
_entry.id   AF-A0A945RZ25-F1
#
_cell.length_a   1.000
_cell.length_b   1.000
_cell.length_c   1.000
_cell.angle_alpha   90.00
_cell.angle_beta   90.00
_cell.angle_gamma   90.00
#
_symmetry.space_group_name_H-M   'P 1'
#
loop_
_entity.id
_entity.type
_entity.pdbx_description
1 polymer ?
#
loop_
_entity_poly.entity_id
_entity_poly.type
_entity_poly.pdbx_seq_one_letter_code
_entity_poly.pdbx_strand_id
1 'polypeptide(L)'
;GRHRLRACCEVGIPVAVMDLIGSPDDALVYVLQSNQYHHDYSVSQRAAVAALLLPDIAERVAQGRLERVRAAWDAKRDEGCPVNLSDNLDGDSKLTESRMIVGEMMRVSPAYVSRALRIQREAPELFEQMHAGTLTLSEALRRLDGEADSPERQQIKASRTKLNHILRRLDQHPTFLERWQAFLNEFPTD
;
A
#
# COMPACT_ATOMS: atom_id res chain seq x y z
N GLY A 1 12.16 2.81 21.96
CA GLY A 1 13.17 2.91 23.03
C GLY A 1 12.85 3.91 24.15
N ARG A 2 12.10 4.99 23.90
CA ARG A 2 11.93 6.11 24.86
C ARG A 2 11.37 5.70 26.23
N HIS A 3 10.36 4.82 26.26
CA HIS A 3 9.78 4.33 27.51
C HIS A 3 10.75 3.46 28.31
N ARG A 4 11.51 2.58 27.65
CA ARG A 4 12.54 1.75 28.30
C ARG A 4 13.68 2.61 28.85
N LEU A 5 14.14 3.60 28.07
CA LEU A 5 15.15 4.54 28.53
C LEU A 5 14.66 5.30 29.76
N ARG A 6 13.43 5.82 29.76
CA ARG A 6 12.83 6.48 30.93
C ARG A 6 12.79 5.56 32.15
N ALA A 7 12.29 4.33 32.00
CA ALA A 7 12.23 3.36 33.10
C ALA A 7 13.63 3.02 33.66
N CYS A 8 14.62 2.81 32.80
CA CYS A 8 15.98 2.56 33.24
C CYS A 8 16.59 3.78 33.96
N CYS A 9 16.31 4.99 33.50
CA CYS A 9 16.73 6.22 34.21
C CYS A 9 16.08 6.32 35.59
N GLU A 10 14.80 5.97 35.73
CA GLU A 10 14.08 5.98 37.02
C GLU A 10 14.65 4.96 38.02
N VAL A 11 15.11 3.80 37.54
CA VAL A 11 15.68 2.72 38.36
C VAL A 11 17.21 2.85 38.52
N GLY A 12 17.85 3.83 37.86
CA GLY A 12 19.30 4.05 37.91
C GLY A 12 20.12 2.98 37.17
N ILE A 13 19.52 2.26 36.22
CA ILE A 13 20.19 1.24 35.41
C ILE A 13 20.87 1.93 34.22
N PRO A 14 22.19 1.77 34.02
CA PRO A 14 22.87 2.32 32.86
C PRO A 14 22.40 1.63 31.57
N VAL A 15 22.00 2.42 30.57
CA VAL A 15 21.53 1.91 29.28
C VAL A 15 22.61 2.08 28.23
N ALA A 16 22.94 1.00 27.53
CA ALA A 16 23.79 1.09 26.35
C ALA A 16 23.02 1.83 25.23
N VAL A 17 23.58 2.95 24.79
CA VAL A 17 23.11 3.71 23.63
C VAL A 17 24.14 3.60 22.52
N MET A 18 23.67 3.58 21.28
CA MET A 18 24.53 3.56 20.10
C MET A 18 24.10 4.72 19.21
N ASP A 19 25.08 5.50 18.76
CA ASP A 19 24.84 6.52 17.76
C ASP A 19 24.54 5.85 16.42
N LEU A 20 23.47 6.30 15.77
CA LEU A 20 23.18 5.85 14.43
C LEU A 20 24.10 6.57 13.44
N ILE A 21 24.85 5.80 12.68
CA ILE A 21 25.63 6.29 11.55
C ILE A 21 24.77 6.08 10.29
N GLY A 22 24.24 7.17 9.73
CA GLY A 22 23.37 7.10 8.55
C GLY A 22 22.51 8.34 8.37
N SER A 23 21.58 8.27 7.41
CA SER A 23 20.60 9.33 7.16
C SER A 23 19.47 9.29 8.20
N PRO A 24 18.72 10.40 8.38
CA PRO A 24 17.50 10.40 9.19
C PRO A 24 16.45 9.38 8.73
N ASP A 25 16.44 9.01 7.45
CA ASP A 25 15.54 7.99 6.91
C ASP A 25 15.96 6.59 7.37
N ASP A 26 17.26 6.32 7.43
CA ASP A 26 17.80 5.08 8.01
C ASP A 26 17.42 4.97 9.50
N ALA A 27 17.36 6.10 10.20
CA ALA A 27 16.91 6.15 11.59
C ALA A 27 15.43 5.76 11.73
N LEU A 28 14.58 6.29 10.85
CA LEU A 28 13.16 5.96 10.82
C LEU A 28 12.95 4.48 10.52
N VAL A 29 13.62 3.96 9.49
CA VAL A 29 13.55 2.54 9.11
C VAL A 29 14.01 1.65 10.27
N TYR A 30 15.15 1.96 10.89
CA TYR A 30 15.67 1.22 12.03
C TYR A 30 14.68 1.20 13.20
N VAL A 31 14.09 2.34 13.56
CA VAL A 31 13.13 2.43 14.66
C VAL A 31 11.86 1.65 14.37
N LEU A 32 11.33 1.74 13.14
CA LEU A 32 10.13 1.01 12.73
C LEU A 32 10.36 -0.50 12.75
N GLN A 33 11.50 -0.96 12.21
CA GLN A 33 11.88 -2.37 12.24
C GLN A 33 12.13 -2.86 13.67
N SER A 34 12.91 -2.14 14.47
CA SER A 34 13.21 -2.52 15.86
C SER A 34 11.92 -2.61 16.70
N ASN A 35 10.99 -1.68 16.52
CA ASN A 35 9.69 -1.75 17.20
C ASN A 35 8.80 -2.88 16.66
N GLN A 36 8.91 -3.25 15.38
CA GLN A 36 8.23 -4.43 14.82
C GLN A 36 8.69 -5.74 15.48
N TYR A 37 9.96 -5.86 15.87
CA TYR A 37 10.47 -7.06 16.55
C TYR A 37 10.14 -7.11 18.05
N HIS A 38 9.75 -5.99 18.65
CA HIS A 38 9.46 -5.91 20.09
C HIS A 38 7.96 -5.75 20.41
N HIS A 39 7.14 -5.36 19.43
CA HIS A 39 5.69 -5.37 19.50
C HIS A 39 5.17 -6.27 18.39
N ASP A 40 4.37 -7.28 18.74
CA ASP A 40 3.63 -8.11 17.78
C ASP A 40 2.51 -7.27 17.13
N TYR A 41 2.87 -6.23 16.37
CA TYR A 41 1.91 -5.48 15.59
C TYR A 41 1.27 -6.42 14.58
N SER A 42 -0.05 -6.53 14.66
CA SER A 42 -0.80 -7.29 13.68
C SER A 42 -0.60 -6.67 12.29
N VAL A 43 -0.77 -7.48 11.25
CA VAL A 43 -0.68 -7.02 9.86
C VAL A 43 -1.60 -5.80 9.60
N SER A 44 -2.75 -5.76 10.26
CA SER A 44 -3.72 -4.66 10.18
C SER A 44 -3.17 -3.37 10.80
N GLN A 45 -2.53 -3.45 11.96
CA GLN A 45 -1.89 -2.30 12.60
C GLN A 45 -0.70 -1.80 11.78
N ARG A 46 0.12 -2.69 11.23
CA ARG A 46 1.22 -2.30 10.33
C ARG A 46 0.69 -1.57 9.09
N ALA A 47 -0.43 -2.01 8.52
CA ALA A 47 -1.09 -1.32 7.42
C ALA A 47 -1.64 0.05 7.82
N ALA A 48 -2.20 0.18 9.04
CA ALA A 48 -2.67 1.46 9.58
C ALA A 48 -1.52 2.46 9.75
N VAL A 49 -0.40 2.03 10.34
CA VAL A 49 0.80 2.88 10.49
C VAL A 49 1.38 3.24 9.12
N ALA A 50 1.42 2.30 8.16
CA ALA A 50 1.85 2.60 6.79
C ALA A 50 0.98 3.67 6.11
N ALA A 51 -0.34 3.67 6.36
CA ALA A 51 -1.24 4.70 5.86
C ALA A 51 -0.94 6.08 6.47
N LEU A 52 -0.61 6.14 7.77
CA LEU A 52 -0.22 7.38 8.45
C LEU A 52 1.11 7.95 7.94
N LEU A 53 2.07 7.08 7.60
CA LEU A 53 3.38 7.48 7.08
C LEU A 53 3.35 7.89 5.61
N LEU A 54 2.30 7.53 4.86
CA LEU A 54 2.24 7.73 3.41
C LEU A 54 2.42 9.20 2.99
N PRO A 55 1.78 10.21 3.62
CA PRO A 55 1.92 11.61 3.19
C PRO A 55 3.37 12.09 3.24
N ASP A 56 4.08 11.81 4.34
CA ASP A 56 5.47 12.21 4.54
C ASP A 56 6.41 11.56 3.52
N ILE A 57 6.20 10.28 3.22
CA ILE A 57 6.99 9.54 2.22
C ILE A 57 6.67 10.03 0.81
N ALA A 58 5.39 10.31 0.51
CA ALA A 58 5.00 10.83 -0.80
C ALA A 58 5.61 12.20 -1.08
N GLU A 59 5.69 13.07 -0.07
CA GLU A 59 6.38 14.35 -0.17
C GLU A 59 7.87 14.17 -0.45
N ARG A 60 8.56 13.27 0.28
CA ARG A 60 9.99 12.97 0.06
C ARG A 60 10.26 12.41 -1.33
N VAL A 61 9.42 11.50 -1.82
CA VAL A 61 9.54 10.94 -3.19
C VAL A 61 9.36 12.05 -4.23
N ALA A 62 8.41 12.97 -4.01
CA ALA A 62 8.21 14.11 -4.90
C ALA A 62 9.42 15.07 -4.91
N GLN A 63 10.00 15.35 -3.74
CA GLN A 63 11.21 16.16 -3.61
C GLN A 63 12.40 15.52 -4.30
N GLY A 64 12.67 14.23 -4.04
CA GLY A 64 13.78 13.51 -4.69
C GLY A 64 13.62 13.39 -6.21
N ARG A 65 12.39 13.25 -6.72
CA ARG A 65 12.14 13.33 -8.17
C ARG A 65 12.44 14.72 -8.72
N LEU A 66 12.02 15.78 -8.03
CA LEU A 66 12.29 17.16 -8.43
C LEU A 66 13.79 17.45 -8.47
N GLU A 67 14.54 16.96 -7.50
CA GLU A 67 16.00 17.05 -7.47
C GLU A 67 16.65 16.28 -8.62
N ARG A 68 16.21 15.06 -8.92
CA ARG A 68 16.70 14.30 -10.09
C ARG A 68 16.41 15.02 -11.40
N VAL A 69 15.23 15.61 -11.54
CA VAL A 69 14.89 16.43 -12.71
C VAL A 69 15.82 17.64 -12.77
N ARG A 70 15.99 18.40 -11.68
CA ARG A 70 16.91 19.55 -11.64
C ARG A 70 18.35 19.15 -12.00
N ALA A 71 18.87 18.08 -11.40
CA ALA A 71 20.20 17.55 -11.71
C ALA A 71 20.34 17.12 -13.18
N ALA A 72 19.29 16.51 -13.76
CA ALA A 72 19.28 16.16 -15.18
C ALA A 72 19.22 17.39 -16.09
N TRP A 73 18.57 18.47 -15.66
CA TRP A 73 18.58 19.76 -16.35
C TRP A 73 19.95 20.44 -16.29
N ASP A 74 20.60 20.42 -15.12
CA ASP A 74 21.93 20.99 -14.92
C ASP A 74 22.99 20.19 -15.71
N ALA A 75 22.93 18.86 -15.71
CA ALA A 75 23.83 18.02 -16.50
C ALA A 75 23.67 18.20 -18.03
N LYS A 76 22.48 18.61 -18.49
CA LYS A 76 22.20 18.81 -19.93
C LYS A 76 22.46 20.23 -20.44
N ARG A 77 22.67 21.20 -19.54
CA ARG A 77 23.20 22.52 -19.91
C ARG A 77 24.59 22.42 -20.54
N ASP A 78 25.34 21.36 -20.24
CA ASP A 78 26.66 21.12 -20.79
C ASP A 78 26.67 20.36 -22.14
N GLU A 79 25.57 19.71 -22.55
CA GLU A 79 25.56 18.81 -23.74
C GLU A 79 24.44 19.04 -24.80
N GLY A 80 23.60 20.07 -24.66
CA GLY A 80 22.87 20.66 -25.81
C GLY A 80 21.92 19.74 -26.61
N CYS A 81 21.17 18.83 -25.98
CA CYS A 81 20.18 17.97 -26.66
C CYS A 81 18.80 17.98 -25.94
N PRO A 82 17.66 18.15 -26.66
CA PRO A 82 16.36 18.31 -26.03
C PRO A 82 15.83 17.00 -25.45
N VAL A 83 15.27 17.07 -24.23
CA VAL A 83 14.61 15.92 -23.60
C VAL A 83 13.14 15.89 -24.01
N ASN A 84 12.70 14.79 -24.60
CA ASN A 84 11.28 14.44 -24.63
C ASN A 84 10.83 14.13 -23.20
N LEU A 85 10.32 15.14 -22.49
CA LEU A 85 9.56 14.92 -21.25
C LEU A 85 8.15 14.45 -21.64
N SER A 86 8.05 13.18 -22.04
CA SER A 86 6.79 12.44 -21.95
C SER A 86 6.89 11.43 -20.80
N ASP A 87 7.36 11.88 -19.63
CA ASP A 87 7.09 11.15 -18.39
C ASP A 87 5.80 11.72 -17.85
N ASN A 88 4.72 10.99 -18.12
CA ASN A 88 3.35 11.30 -17.77
C ASN A 88 3.26 11.89 -16.36
N LEU A 89 2.70 13.09 -16.28
CA LEU A 89 2.35 13.80 -15.05
C LEU A 89 1.19 13.09 -14.30
N ASP A 90 1.25 11.77 -14.16
CA ASP A 90 0.25 11.03 -13.41
C ASP A 90 0.61 11.07 -11.93
N GLY A 91 -0.17 11.85 -11.17
CA GLY A 91 -0.15 11.80 -9.70
C GLY A 91 -0.34 10.39 -9.16
N ASP A 92 -0.96 9.50 -9.95
CA ASP A 92 -1.17 8.09 -9.60
C ASP A 92 0.13 7.26 -9.58
N SER A 93 1.13 7.62 -10.41
CA SER A 93 2.46 7.00 -10.38
C SER A 93 3.20 7.30 -9.07
N LYS A 94 3.12 8.56 -8.60
CA LYS A 94 3.75 8.99 -7.33
C LYS A 94 3.15 8.28 -6.12
N LEU A 95 1.83 8.19 -6.09
CA LEU A 95 1.10 7.49 -5.03
C LEU A 95 1.42 6.00 -5.04
N THR A 96 1.59 5.40 -6.21
CA THR A 96 1.95 3.98 -6.34
C THR A 96 3.35 3.69 -5.81
N GLU A 97 4.35 4.50 -6.20
CA GLU A 97 5.73 4.37 -5.71
C GLU A 97 5.81 4.55 -4.18
N SER A 98 5.12 5.56 -3.66
CA SER A 98 5.09 5.85 -2.22
C SER A 98 4.45 4.71 -1.42
N ARG A 99 3.36 4.12 -1.93
CA ARG A 99 2.69 2.95 -1.32
C ARG A 99 3.59 1.72 -1.29
N MET A 100 4.42 1.51 -2.31
CA MET A 100 5.39 0.42 -2.32
C MET A 100 6.46 0.62 -1.25
N ILE A 101 7.02 1.82 -1.14
CA ILE A 101 8.07 2.14 -0.16
C ILE A 101 7.57 1.93 1.26
N VAL A 102 6.39 2.48 1.63
CA VAL A 102 5.83 2.28 2.98
C VAL A 102 5.42 0.84 3.23
N GLY A 103 4.95 0.14 2.19
CA GLY A 103 4.60 -1.27 2.27
C GLY A 103 5.81 -2.13 2.61
N GLU A 104 6.93 -1.90 1.93
CA GLU A 104 8.20 -2.59 2.20
C GLU A 104 8.71 -2.27 3.62
N MET A 105 8.73 -0.98 3.97
CA MET A 105 9.16 -0.51 5.30
C MET A 105 8.39 -1.17 6.44
N MET A 106 7.07 -1.36 6.26
CA MET A 106 6.18 -1.96 7.26
C MET A 106 5.91 -3.45 7.04
N ARG A 107 6.54 -4.07 6.04
CA ARG A 107 6.32 -5.46 5.61
C ARG A 107 4.84 -5.81 5.45
N VAL A 108 4.14 -5.00 4.66
CA VAL A 108 2.75 -5.17 4.26
C VAL A 108 2.61 -4.92 2.76
N SER A 109 1.64 -5.59 2.13
CA SER A 109 1.43 -5.37 0.70
C SER A 109 0.90 -3.96 0.40
N PRO A 110 1.23 -3.35 -0.75
CA PRO A 110 0.70 -2.04 -1.16
C PRO A 110 -0.84 -2.00 -1.21
N ALA A 111 -1.47 -3.16 -1.50
CA ALA A 111 -2.92 -3.31 -1.48
C ALA A 111 -3.50 -3.15 -0.07
N TYR A 112 -2.81 -3.62 0.97
CA TYR A 112 -3.22 -3.44 2.37
C TYR A 112 -3.13 -1.97 2.77
N VAL A 113 -2.07 -1.27 2.38
CA VAL A 113 -1.93 0.18 2.59
C VAL A 113 -3.08 0.93 1.93
N SER A 114 -3.42 0.58 0.69
CA SER A 114 -4.53 1.20 -0.06
C SER A 114 -5.88 0.99 0.61
N ARG A 115 -6.13 -0.21 1.14
CA ARG A 115 -7.35 -0.52 1.90
C ARG A 115 -7.41 0.23 3.23
N ALA A 116 -6.28 0.35 3.92
CA ALA A 116 -6.19 1.11 5.16
C ALA A 116 -6.49 2.60 4.93
N LEU A 117 -5.95 3.20 3.85
CA LEU A 117 -6.28 4.57 3.43
C LEU A 117 -7.76 4.75 3.10
N ARG A 118 -8.36 3.76 2.44
CA ARG A 118 -9.80 3.78 2.16
C ARG A 118 -10.62 3.85 3.45
N ILE A 119 -10.29 3.01 4.43
CA ILE A 119 -10.95 3.01 5.74
C ILE A 119 -10.71 4.34 6.46
N GLN A 120 -9.48 4.87 6.45
CA GLN A 120 -9.17 6.17 7.06
C GLN A 120 -10.02 7.31 6.51
N ARG A 121 -10.26 7.30 5.19
CA ARG A 121 -11.04 8.34 4.50
C ARG A 121 -12.54 8.19 4.72
N GLU A 122 -13.07 6.98 4.65
CA GLU A 122 -14.52 6.73 4.65
C GLU A 122 -15.07 6.48 6.07
N ALA A 123 -14.28 5.91 6.99
CA ALA A 123 -14.66 5.61 8.36
C ALA A 123 -13.46 5.73 9.33
N PRO A 124 -13.11 6.95 9.76
CA PRO A 124 -11.95 7.18 10.64
C PRO A 124 -12.06 6.45 11.99
N GLU A 125 -13.26 6.26 12.53
CA GLU A 125 -13.47 5.51 13.78
C GLU A 125 -13.05 4.03 13.66
N LEU A 126 -13.32 3.40 12.51
CA LEU A 126 -12.88 2.02 12.24
C LEU A 126 -11.36 1.96 12.04
N PHE A 127 -10.78 3.02 11.50
CA PHE A 127 -9.34 3.14 11.35
C PHE A 127 -8.64 3.24 12.71
N GLU A 128 -9.18 4.01 13.66
CA GLU A 128 -8.63 4.10 15.02
C GLU A 128 -8.69 2.76 15.74
N GLN A 129 -9.80 2.02 15.63
CA GLN A 129 -9.93 0.67 16.18
C GLN A 129 -8.92 -0.31 15.54
N MET A 130 -8.72 -0.20 14.23
CA MET A 130 -7.71 -0.99 13.52
C MET A 130 -6.29 -0.65 13.96
N HIS A 131 -5.98 0.63 14.16
CA HIS A 131 -4.69 1.11 14.65
C HIS A 131 -4.43 0.67 16.11
N ALA A 132 -5.46 0.71 16.95
CA ALA A 132 -5.42 0.19 18.32
C ALA A 132 -5.25 -1.34 18.39
N GLY A 133 -5.49 -2.06 17.29
CA GLY A 133 -5.37 -3.52 17.21
C GLY A 133 -6.60 -4.26 17.72
N THR A 134 -7.70 -3.56 18.00
CA THR A 134 -8.96 -4.18 18.43
C THR A 134 -9.78 -4.71 17.25
N LEU A 135 -9.43 -4.31 16.02
CA LEU A 135 -10.16 -4.66 14.81
C LEU A 135 -9.19 -5.07 13.69
N THR A 136 -9.52 -6.12 12.96
CA THR A 136 -8.74 -6.50 11.78
C THR A 136 -9.13 -5.67 10.54
N LEU A 137 -8.21 -5.57 9.57
CA LEU A 137 -8.47 -4.90 8.30
C LEU A 137 -9.71 -5.49 7.57
N SER A 138 -9.88 -6.81 7.61
CA SER A 138 -11.00 -7.50 6.97
C SER A 138 -12.33 -7.17 7.64
N GLU A 139 -12.38 -7.12 8.98
CA GLU A 139 -13.57 -6.72 9.72
C GLU A 139 -13.90 -5.24 9.53
N ALA A 140 -12.87 -4.37 9.47
CA ALA A 140 -13.02 -2.96 9.15
C ALA A 140 -13.66 -2.77 7.78
N LEU A 141 -13.16 -3.48 6.76
CA LEU A 141 -13.75 -3.46 5.42
C LEU A 141 -15.17 -4.00 5.41
N ARG A 142 -15.45 -5.08 6.15
CA ARG A 142 -16.81 -5.63 6.24
C ARG A 142 -17.77 -4.64 6.88
N ARG A 143 -17.36 -3.92 7.92
CA ARG A 143 -18.21 -2.88 8.55
C ARG A 143 -18.37 -1.67 7.65
N LEU A 144 -17.34 -1.32 6.89
CA LEU A 144 -17.36 -0.20 5.94
C LEU A 144 -18.27 -0.48 4.73
N ASP A 145 -18.18 -1.68 4.15
CA ASP A 145 -18.95 -2.09 2.97
C ASP A 145 -20.40 -2.50 3.32
N GLY A 146 -20.75 -2.58 4.61
CA GLY A 146 -22.02 -3.12 5.11
C GLY A 146 -22.00 -4.64 5.30
N GLU A 147 -22.91 -5.20 6.12
CA GLU A 147 -23.01 -6.65 6.32
C GLU A 147 -23.05 -7.41 4.99
N ALA A 148 -22.46 -8.62 5.01
CA ALA A 148 -22.09 -9.45 3.87
C ALA A 148 -23.04 -9.32 2.67
N ASP A 149 -22.46 -9.19 1.47
CA ASP A 149 -23.16 -9.20 0.19
C ASP A 149 -24.39 -10.11 0.27
N SER A 150 -25.57 -9.55 -0.03
CA SER A 150 -26.79 -10.34 -0.22
C SER A 150 -26.46 -11.54 -1.11
N PRO A 151 -27.13 -12.70 -0.96
CA PRO A 151 -26.85 -13.88 -1.76
C PRO A 151 -26.82 -13.55 -3.27
N GLU A 152 -27.65 -12.60 -3.71
CA GLU A 152 -27.65 -12.04 -5.07
C GLU A 152 -26.32 -11.34 -5.45
N ARG A 153 -25.75 -10.50 -4.59
CA ARG A 153 -24.46 -9.85 -4.84
C ARG A 153 -23.30 -10.84 -4.87
N GLN A 154 -23.36 -11.90 -4.05
CA GLN A 154 -22.39 -13.00 -4.09
C GLN A 154 -22.48 -13.74 -5.42
N GLN A 155 -23.70 -13.99 -5.90
CA GLN A 155 -23.96 -14.64 -7.18
C GLN A 155 -23.49 -13.76 -8.35
N ILE A 156 -23.70 -12.45 -8.30
CA ILE A 156 -23.18 -11.50 -9.30
C ILE A 156 -21.64 -11.47 -9.30
N LYS A 157 -20.99 -11.42 -8.13
CA LYS A 157 -19.52 -11.48 -8.04
C LYS A 157 -18.95 -12.80 -8.54
N ALA A 158 -19.59 -13.93 -8.20
CA ALA A 158 -19.20 -15.25 -8.67
C ALA A 158 -19.34 -15.35 -10.20
N SER A 159 -20.47 -14.91 -10.75
CA SER A 159 -20.71 -14.84 -12.20
C SER A 159 -19.69 -13.95 -12.90
N ARG A 160 -19.37 -12.76 -12.34
CA ARG A 160 -18.36 -11.85 -12.89
C ARG A 160 -16.95 -12.45 -12.85
N THR A 161 -16.61 -13.18 -11.80
CA THR A 161 -15.30 -13.86 -11.68
C THR A 161 -15.19 -15.00 -12.68
N LYS A 162 -16.25 -15.81 -12.84
CA LYS A 162 -16.35 -16.86 -13.86
C LYS A 162 -16.24 -16.27 -15.26
N LEU A 163 -16.95 -15.17 -15.54
CA LEU A 163 -16.86 -14.41 -16.79
C LEU A 163 -15.42 -13.97 -17.08
N ASN A 164 -14.75 -13.30 -16.13
CA ASN A 164 -13.37 -12.86 -16.32
C ASN A 164 -12.40 -14.02 -16.57
N HIS A 165 -12.62 -15.17 -15.94
CA HIS A 165 -11.82 -16.37 -16.17
C HIS A 165 -12.03 -16.94 -17.57
N ILE A 166 -13.27 -16.99 -18.04
CA ILE A 166 -13.61 -17.39 -19.40
C ILE A 166 -12.99 -16.41 -20.40
N LEU A 167 -13.24 -15.11 -20.23
CA LEU A 167 -12.70 -14.06 -21.11
C LEU A 167 -11.16 -14.09 -21.19
N ARG A 168 -10.48 -14.42 -20.09
CA ARG A 168 -9.02 -14.57 -20.06
C ARG A 168 -8.53 -15.87 -20.72
N ARG A 169 -9.39 -16.88 -20.86
CA ARG A 169 -9.13 -18.09 -21.68
C ARG A 169 -9.45 -17.89 -23.16
N LEU A 170 -10.28 -16.91 -23.51
CA LEU A 170 -10.65 -16.63 -24.90
C LEU A 170 -9.47 -16.11 -25.75
N ASP A 171 -8.34 -15.74 -25.15
CA ASP A 171 -7.09 -15.53 -25.87
C ASP A 171 -6.52 -16.83 -26.51
N GLN A 172 -7.09 -18.01 -26.19
CA GLN A 172 -6.69 -19.32 -26.72
C GLN A 172 -7.53 -19.80 -27.92
N HIS A 173 -8.55 -19.03 -28.36
CA HIS A 173 -9.39 -19.37 -29.52
C HIS A 173 -9.24 -18.33 -30.64
N PRO A 174 -8.96 -18.77 -31.90
CA PRO A 174 -8.50 -17.87 -32.95
C PRO A 174 -9.58 -16.92 -33.50
N THR A 175 -10.87 -17.21 -33.31
CA THR A 175 -11.96 -16.37 -33.86
C THR A 175 -13.00 -15.94 -32.82
N PHE A 176 -13.57 -14.75 -32.98
CA PHE A 176 -14.62 -14.20 -32.10
C PHE A 176 -15.88 -15.09 -32.06
N LEU A 177 -16.21 -15.76 -33.17
CA LEU A 177 -17.40 -16.62 -33.27
C LEU A 177 -17.25 -17.91 -32.47
N GLU A 178 -16.09 -18.58 -32.54
CA GLU A 178 -15.81 -19.77 -31.71
C GLU A 178 -15.81 -19.44 -30.22
N ARG A 179 -15.30 -18.25 -29.88
CA ARG A 179 -15.32 -17.69 -28.52
C ARG A 179 -16.74 -17.45 -28.00
N TRP A 180 -17.58 -16.85 -28.81
CA TRP A 180 -18.98 -16.54 -28.46
C TRP A 180 -19.82 -17.82 -28.35
N GLN A 181 -19.59 -18.80 -29.23
CA GLN A 181 -20.26 -20.09 -29.20
C GLN A 181 -19.90 -20.91 -27.94
N ALA A 182 -18.62 -20.97 -27.57
CA ALA A 182 -18.18 -21.65 -26.34
C ALA A 182 -18.76 -20.99 -25.08
N PHE A 183 -18.83 -19.66 -25.06
CA PHE A 183 -19.42 -18.90 -23.97
C PHE A 183 -20.91 -19.22 -23.79
N LEU A 184 -21.69 -19.23 -24.87
CA LEU A 184 -23.13 -19.53 -24.81
C LEU A 184 -23.42 -20.97 -24.37
N ASN A 185 -22.57 -21.93 -24.74
CA ASN A 185 -22.73 -23.33 -24.35
C ASN A 185 -22.51 -23.61 -22.85
N GLU A 186 -21.81 -22.73 -22.13
CA GLU A 186 -21.57 -22.89 -20.68
C GLU A 186 -22.68 -22.32 -19.78
N PHE A 187 -23.67 -21.63 -20.36
CA PHE A 187 -24.85 -21.11 -19.65
C PHE A 187 -26.13 -21.63 -20.32
N PRO A 188 -26.55 -22.88 -20.03
CA PRO A 188 -27.83 -23.37 -20.50
C PRO A 188 -28.94 -22.50 -19.90
N THR A 189 -29.80 -21.98 -20.77
CA THR A 189 -31.06 -21.35 -20.39
C THR A 189 -32.04 -22.47 -20.05
N ASP A 190 -32.28 -22.68 -18.76
CA ASP A 190 -33.54 -23.28 -18.28
C ASP A 190 -34.64 -22.21 -18.22
#